data_AF-A0A315DCX0-F1
#
_entry.id   AF-A0A315DCX0-F1
#
_cell.length_a   1.000
_cell.length_b   1.000
_cell.length_c   1.000
_cell.angle_alpha   90.00
_cell.angle_beta   90.00
_cell.angle_gamma   90.00
#
_symmetry.space_group_name_H-M   'P 1'
#
loop_
_entity.id
_entity.type
_entity.pdbx_description
1 polymer ?
#
loop_
_entity_poly.entity_id
_entity_poly.type
_entity_poly.pdbx_seq_one_letter_code
_entity_poly.pdbx_strand_id
1 'polypeptide(L)'
;MGYANIQLQEQTIQIQTVPGSGLIKVFLPAIQYSFYNPATGLFSTTRPGEGFEPLLREPQLQELKQKLNQYDERRRAAIAQR
;
A
#
# COMPACT_ATOMS: atom_id res chain seq x y z
N MET A 1 -0.91 -12.39 10.57
CA MET A 1 -1.14 -11.18 9.74
C MET A 1 -0.20 -10.10 10.25
N GLY A 2 0.65 -9.52 9.39
CA GLY A 2 1.67 -8.55 9.79
C GLY A 2 1.28 -7.13 9.39
N TYR A 3 1.35 -6.21 10.36
CA TYR A 3 1.32 -4.78 10.09
C TYR A 3 2.75 -4.29 9.83
N ALA A 4 2.89 -3.30 8.95
CA ALA A 4 4.14 -2.58 8.74
C ALA A 4 3.83 -1.10 8.57
N ASN A 5 4.85 -0.27 8.74
CA ASN A 5 4.74 1.17 8.56
C ASN A 5 5.62 1.59 7.38
N ILE A 6 5.06 2.42 6.50
CA ILE A 6 5.75 3.07 5.40
C ILE A 6 5.92 4.55 5.78
N GLN A 7 7.17 4.96 5.99
CA GLN A 7 7.50 6.36 6.20
C GLN A 7 7.54 7.09 4.85
N LEU A 8 6.70 8.10 4.66
CA LEU A 8 6.80 9.10 3.60
C LEU A 8 7.43 10.39 4.15
N GLN A 9 7.74 11.35 3.27
CA GLN A 9 8.34 12.65 3.66
C GLN A 9 7.62 13.37 4.81
N GLU A 10 6.30 13.46 4.77
CA GLU A 10 5.50 14.25 5.73
C GLU A 10 4.59 13.39 6.61
N GLN A 11 4.56 12.07 6.43
CA GLN A 11 3.62 11.20 7.13
C GLN A 11 4.09 9.76 7.22
N THR A 12 3.56 9.03 8.19
CA THR A 12 3.69 7.57 8.29
C THR A 12 2.37 6.93 7.89
N ILE A 13 2.44 5.94 6.99
CA ILE A 13 1.28 5.17 6.53
C ILE A 13 1.40 3.76 7.08
N GLN A 14 0.38 3.31 7.79
CA GLN A 14 0.31 1.91 8.19
C GLN A 14 -0.15 1.07 7.00
N ILE A 15 0.40 -0.13 6.87
CA ILE A 15 0.04 -1.11 5.86
C ILE A 15 -0.17 -2.49 6.50
N GLN A 16 -0.93 -3.34 5.84
CA GLN A 16 -1.17 -4.72 6.23
C GLN A 16 -1.15 -5.61 4.98
N THR A 17 -0.39 -6.69 5.03
CA THR A 17 -0.45 -7.73 4.00
C THR A 17 -1.70 -8.57 4.19
N VAL A 18 -2.44 -8.78 3.10
CA VAL A 18 -3.62 -9.64 3.09
C VAL A 18 -3.19 -11.06 2.65
N PRO A 19 -3.19 -12.06 3.54
CA PRO A 19 -2.81 -13.42 3.18
C PRO A 19 -3.70 -13.98 2.08
N GLY A 20 -3.11 -14.70 1.13
CA GLY A 20 -3.83 -15.38 0.05
C GLY A 20 -4.29 -14.50 -1.13
N SER A 21 -4.35 -13.17 -0.98
CA SER A 21 -4.74 -12.27 -2.09
C SER A 21 -3.58 -11.61 -2.80
N GLY A 22 -2.39 -11.54 -2.17
CA GLY A 22 -1.24 -10.79 -2.71
C GLY A 22 -1.41 -9.27 -2.65
N LEU A 23 -2.49 -8.77 -2.06
CA LEU A 23 -2.76 -7.34 -1.91
C LEU A 23 -2.15 -6.78 -0.62
N ILE A 24 -1.83 -5.49 -0.65
CA ILE A 24 -1.40 -4.72 0.50
C ILE A 24 -2.51 -3.74 0.85
N LYS A 25 -3.12 -3.91 2.02
CA LYS A 25 -4.05 -2.94 2.59
C LYS A 25 -3.27 -1.74 3.11
N VAL A 26 -3.64 -0.54 2.68
CA VAL A 26 -2.99 0.72 3.00
C VAL A 26 -3.95 1.58 3.79
N PHE A 27 -3.56 1.96 5.01
CA PHE A 27 -4.35 2.79 5.90
C PHE A 27 -3.92 4.24 5.72
N LEU A 28 -4.71 5.00 4.96
CA LEU A 28 -4.45 6.40 4.67
C LEU A 28 -5.06 7.30 5.76
N PRO A 29 -4.42 8.42 6.12
CA PRO A 29 -5.08 9.44 6.93
C PRO A 29 -6.36 9.91 6.22
N ALA A 30 -7.46 10.07 6.95
CA ALA A 30 -8.79 10.48 6.46
C ALA A 30 -9.59 9.50 5.57
N ILE A 31 -9.04 8.35 5.17
CA ILE A 31 -9.78 7.28 4.47
C ILE A 31 -9.70 6.01 5.32
N GLN A 32 -10.76 5.19 5.36
CA GLN A 32 -10.71 3.93 6.11
C GLN A 32 -9.53 3.03 5.68
N TYR A 33 -9.37 2.78 4.37
CA TYR A 33 -8.23 2.06 3.78
C TYR A 33 -8.40 1.92 2.26
N SER A 34 -7.29 1.63 1.55
CA SER A 34 -7.26 1.20 0.14
C SER A 34 -6.48 -0.11 -0.01
N PHE A 35 -6.67 -0.82 -1.11
CA PHE A 35 -5.88 -2.02 -1.45
C PHE A 35 -4.93 -1.71 -2.62
N TYR A 36 -3.65 -1.87 -2.38
CA TYR A 36 -2.62 -1.79 -3.40
C TYR A 36 -2.33 -3.18 -3.98
N ASN A 37 -2.25 -3.26 -5.30
CA ASN A 37 -1.82 -4.44 -6.01
C ASN A 37 -0.40 -4.26 -6.56
N PRO A 38 0.63 -4.89 -5.96
CA PRO A 38 2.00 -4.80 -6.43
C PRO A 38 2.22 -5.38 -7.83
N ALA A 39 1.35 -6.27 -8.32
CA ALA A 39 1.47 -6.85 -9.66
C ALA A 39 1.08 -5.86 -10.77
N THR A 40 0.16 -4.94 -10.49
CA THR A 40 -0.31 -3.94 -11.46
C THR A 40 0.11 -2.52 -11.13
N GLY A 41 0.59 -2.26 -9.92
CA GLY A 41 0.93 -0.93 -9.43
C GLY A 41 -0.29 -0.03 -9.16
N LEU A 42 -1.50 -0.61 -9.12
CA LEU A 42 -2.76 0.13 -8.99
C LEU A 42 -3.35 0.02 -7.58
N PHE A 43 -4.07 1.07 -7.19
CA PHE A 43 -4.91 1.08 -6.00
C PHE A 43 -6.36 0.72 -6.37
N SER A 44 -7.01 -0.04 -5.49
CA SER A 44 -8.45 -0.34 -5.54
C SER A 44 -9.06 0.07 -4.21
N THR A 45 -10.21 0.75 -4.26
CA THR A 45 -10.96 1.15 -3.06
C THR A 45 -12.09 0.14 -2.82
N THR A 46 -12.48 -0.05 -1.57
CA THR A 46 -13.67 -0.88 -1.23
C THR A 46 -14.99 -0.17 -1.43
N ARG A 47 -14.98 1.15 -1.69
CA ARG A 47 -16.16 1.90 -2.10
C ARG A 47 -15.98 2.40 -3.53
N PRO A 48 -16.74 1.84 -4.50
CA PRO A 48 -16.70 2.26 -5.90
C PRO A 48 -17.45 3.58 -6.18
N GLY A 49 -17.70 4.43 -5.17
CA GLY A 49 -18.70 5.51 -5.26
C GLY A 49 -18.20 6.94 -5.15
N GLU A 50 -17.01 7.19 -4.60
CA GLU A 50 -16.49 8.55 -4.48
C GLU A 50 -15.07 8.54 -4.97
N GLY A 51 -14.78 9.48 -5.87
CA GLY A 51 -13.47 9.68 -6.46
C GLY A 51 -12.41 9.51 -5.39
N PHE A 52 -11.48 8.61 -5.63
CA PHE A 52 -10.22 8.60 -4.91
C PHE A 52 -9.56 9.95 -5.21
N GLU A 53 -9.91 10.98 -4.46
CA GLU A 53 -9.02 12.13 -4.30
C GLU A 53 -7.84 11.55 -3.53
N PRO A 54 -6.67 11.43 -4.16
CA PRO A 54 -5.50 11.02 -3.43
C PRO A 54 -5.27 12.11 -2.39
N LEU A 55 -5.58 11.83 -1.13
CA LEU A 55 -5.15 12.67 0.01
C LEU A 55 -3.63 12.86 0.01
N LEU A 56 -2.91 12.01 -0.74
CA LEU A 56 -1.51 12.15 -1.07
C LEU A 56 -1.34 13.00 -2.33
N ARG A 57 -0.55 14.05 -2.24
CA ARG A 57 -0.10 14.80 -3.42
C ARG A 57 0.63 13.85 -4.39
N GLU A 58 0.63 14.16 -5.68
CA GLU A 58 1.23 13.30 -6.71
C GLU A 58 2.66 12.80 -6.38
N PRO A 59 3.57 13.63 -5.82
CA PRO A 59 4.89 13.16 -5.37
C PRO A 59 4.82 12.13 -4.23
N GLN A 60 3.93 12.33 -3.26
CA GLN A 60 3.72 11.41 -2.14
C GLN A 60 3.10 10.09 -2.60
N LEU A 61 2.20 10.14 -3.60
CA LEU A 61 1.63 8.95 -4.20
C LEU A 61 2.68 8.12 -4.95
N GLN A 62 3.57 8.78 -5.69
CA GLN A 62 4.70 8.11 -6.35
C GLN A 62 5.66 7.50 -5.32
N GLU A 63 6.02 8.24 -4.27
CA GLU A 63 6.86 7.73 -3.18
C GLU A 63 6.22 6.51 -2.50
N LEU A 64 4.92 6.57 -2.20
CA LEU A 64 4.18 5.47 -1.61
C LEU A 64 4.22 4.21 -2.50
N LYS A 65 3.94 4.35 -3.80
CA LYS A 65 4.00 3.23 -4.75
C LYS A 65 5.38 2.58 -4.76
N GLN A 66 6.44 3.37 -4.80
CA GLN A 66 7.81 2.87 -4.77
C GLN A 66 8.09 2.07 -3.49
N LYS A 67 7.71 2.61 -2.32
CA LYS A 67 7.94 1.93 -1.04
C LYS A 67 7.09 0.67 -0.86
N LEU A 68 5.86 0.66 -1.38
CA LEU A 68 4.99 -0.52 -1.38
C LEU A 68 5.57 -1.65 -2.25
N ASN A 69 6.12 -1.30 -3.42
CA ASN A 69 6.80 -2.27 -4.28
C ASN A 69 8.05 -2.83 -3.61
N GLN A 70 8.90 -1.98 -3.04
CA GLN A 70 10.09 -2.43 -2.31
C GLN A 70 9.73 -3.33 -1.12
N TYR A 71 8.64 -3.01 -0.41
CA TYR A 71 8.13 -3.84 0.67
C TYR A 71 7.68 -5.21 0.15
N ASP A 72 6.93 -5.26 -0.97
CA ASP A 72 6.48 -6.51 -1.55
C ASP A 72 7.62 -7.36 -2.10
N GLU A 73 8.61 -6.76 -2.77
CA GLU A 73 9.83 -7.43 -3.25
C GLU A 73 10.60 -8.08 -2.10
N ARG A 74 10.85 -7.35 -1.01
CA ARG A 74 11.52 -7.89 0.18
C ARG A 74 10.73 -9.03 0.81
N ARG A 75 9.41 -8.89 0.87
CA ARG A 75 8.52 -9.94 1.37
C ARG A 75 8.59 -11.19 0.50
N ARG A 76 8.53 -11.05 -0.83
CA ARG A 76 8.66 -12.18 -1.77
C ARG A 76 10.03 -12.84 -1.67
N ALA A 77 11.10 -12.06 -1.59
CA ALA A 77 12.46 -12.58 -1.40
C ALA A 77 12.58 -13.38 -0.10
N ALA A 78 12.01 -12.89 1.01
CA ALA A 78 12.02 -13.59 2.29
C ALA A 78 11.19 -14.90 2.29
N ILE A 79 10.14 -14.98 1.46
CA ILE A 79 9.37 -16.21 1.26
C ILE A 79 10.14 -17.19 0.38
N ALA A 80 10.78 -16.73 -0.70
CA ALA A 80 11.55 -17.57 -1.61
C ALA A 80 12.82 -18.16 -0.98
N GLN A 81 13.32 -17.57 0.11
CA GLN A 81 14.48 -18.05 0.88
C GLN A 81 14.10 -19.04 2.00
N ARG A 82 12.82 -19.37 2.16
CA ARG A 82 12.31 -20.36 3.13
C ARG A 82 11.89 -21.63 2.42
#